data_AF-B4KPJ7-F1
#
_entry.id   AF-B4KPJ7-F1
#
_cell.length_a   1.000
_cell.length_b   1.000
_cell.length_c   1.000
_cell.angle_alpha   90.00
_cell.angle_beta   90.00
_cell.angle_gamma   90.00
#
_symmetry.space_group_name_H-M   'P 1'
#
loop_
_entity.id
_entity.type
_entity.pdbx_description
1 polymer ?
#
loop_
_entity_poly.entity_id
_entity_poly.type
_entity_poly.pdbx_seq_one_letter_code
_entity_poly.pdbx_strand_id
1 'polypeptide(L)'
;MKQFFILVVCALGASRADVSHLHLATTPEPHAPASPYVFSYQAGRAPGHVDRQHTEVSDGSGVIRGAFSYVDPKNQVRTVQYVADENGFHPQLSHQLEDSAAVKAAKEKHFATYNRIAQEHASHIPGQASVAAAPRGSAAVIHATQKHLNAFERIAAEHAAIGAQQKAQRLALAAQSQYSEIDNGQYHP
;
A
#
# COMPACT_ATOMS: atom_id res chain seq x y z
N MET A 1 -33.03 2.18 36.73
CA MET A 1 -32.25 1.02 36.22
C MET A 1 -32.95 0.19 35.14
N LYS A 2 -34.23 0.46 34.80
CA LYS A 2 -34.99 -0.35 33.82
C LYS A 2 -34.99 0.21 32.39
N GLN A 3 -34.58 1.47 32.21
CA GLN A 3 -34.58 2.14 30.90
C GLN A 3 -33.22 2.14 30.18
N PHE A 4 -32.11 1.92 30.90
CA PHE A 4 -30.78 1.78 30.30
C PHE A 4 -30.56 0.42 29.62
N PHE A 5 -31.24 -0.63 30.08
CA PHE A 5 -31.11 -1.97 29.50
C PHE A 5 -31.76 -2.11 28.12
N ILE A 6 -32.78 -1.29 27.82
CA ILE A 6 -33.52 -1.38 26.55
C ILE A 6 -32.72 -0.73 25.40
N LEU A 7 -31.94 0.31 25.68
CA LEU A 7 -31.11 0.97 24.65
C LEU A 7 -29.88 0.17 24.23
N VAL A 8 -29.32 -0.66 25.13
CA VAL A 8 -28.16 -1.52 24.81
C VAL A 8 -28.55 -2.71 23.93
N VAL A 9 -29.78 -3.22 24.06
CA VAL A 9 -30.27 -4.35 23.25
C VAL A 9 -30.59 -3.93 21.80
N CYS A 10 -31.00 -2.69 21.55
CA CYS A 10 -31.26 -2.20 20.18
C CYS A 10 -29.99 -1.87 19.39
N ALA A 11 -28.87 -1.55 20.05
CA ALA A 11 -27.63 -1.16 19.36
C ALA A 11 -26.80 -2.36 18.83
N LEU A 12 -27.02 -3.56 19.37
CA LEU A 12 -26.27 -4.77 18.98
C LEU A 12 -26.92 -5.54 17.81
N GLY A 13 -28.12 -5.14 17.36
CA GLY A 13 -28.86 -5.81 16.28
C GLY A 13 -28.49 -5.39 14.85
N ALA A 14 -27.59 -4.41 14.67
CA ALA A 14 -27.45 -3.72 13.37
C ALA A 14 -26.23 -4.13 12.51
N SER A 15 -25.50 -5.21 12.81
CA SER A 15 -24.25 -5.49 12.06
C SER A 15 -23.94 -6.95 11.74
N ARG A 16 -24.97 -7.80 11.59
CA ARG A 16 -24.77 -9.11 10.92
C ARG A 16 -25.57 -9.14 9.62
N ALA A 17 -25.11 -8.38 8.64
CA ALA A 17 -25.46 -8.62 7.25
C ALA A 17 -24.75 -9.92 6.82
N ASP A 18 -25.44 -11.04 6.94
CA ASP A 18 -24.99 -12.31 6.44
C ASP A 18 -25.08 -12.29 4.91
N VAL A 19 -23.94 -12.16 4.24
CA VAL A 19 -23.81 -12.21 2.77
C VAL A 19 -23.44 -13.60 2.27
N SER A 20 -23.48 -14.64 3.12
CA SER A 20 -23.16 -16.02 2.72
C SER A 20 -24.10 -16.58 1.66
N HIS A 21 -25.31 -16.00 1.54
CA HIS A 21 -26.27 -16.31 0.50
C HIS A 21 -25.94 -15.65 -0.85
N LEU A 22 -25.03 -14.68 -0.90
CA LEU A 22 -24.43 -14.17 -2.13
C LEU A 22 -23.37 -15.15 -2.63
N HIS A 23 -23.78 -16.39 -2.86
CA HIS A 23 -23.01 -17.31 -3.68
C HIS A 23 -23.21 -16.84 -5.13
N LEU A 24 -22.48 -15.79 -5.52
CA LEU A 24 -22.31 -15.46 -6.94
C LEU A 24 -21.54 -16.62 -7.54
N ALA A 25 -22.27 -17.62 -8.04
CA ALA A 25 -21.73 -18.54 -9.01
C ALA A 25 -21.30 -17.68 -10.21
N THR A 26 -20.01 -17.32 -10.23
CA THR A 26 -19.34 -16.98 -11.48
C THR A 26 -19.18 -18.32 -12.18
N THR A 27 -20.28 -18.81 -12.77
CA THR A 27 -20.17 -19.77 -13.86
C THR A 27 -19.18 -19.12 -14.83
N PRO A 28 -17.98 -19.67 -15.03
CA PRO A 28 -17.18 -19.21 -16.15
C PRO A 28 -18.03 -19.53 -17.37
N GLU A 29 -18.53 -18.49 -18.05
CA GLU A 29 -19.18 -18.70 -19.34
C GLU A 29 -18.25 -19.59 -20.15
N PRO A 30 -18.77 -20.66 -20.78
CA PRO A 30 -17.99 -21.42 -21.74
C PRO A 30 -17.46 -20.41 -22.76
N HIS A 31 -16.14 -20.18 -22.75
CA HIS A 31 -15.51 -19.30 -23.70
C HIS A 31 -15.75 -19.91 -25.09
N ALA A 32 -16.72 -19.36 -25.81
CA ALA A 32 -16.98 -19.77 -27.18
C ALA A 32 -15.66 -19.66 -27.95
N PRO A 33 -15.29 -20.64 -28.77
CA PRO A 33 -14.06 -20.55 -29.56
C PRO A 33 -14.08 -19.26 -30.37
N ALA A 34 -13.01 -18.47 -30.28
CA ALA A 34 -12.92 -17.21 -30.99
C ALA A 34 -13.12 -17.48 -32.49
N SER A 35 -14.12 -16.84 -33.09
CA SER A 35 -14.40 -16.99 -34.52
C SER A 35 -13.50 -16.03 -35.32
N PRO A 36 -12.89 -16.48 -36.43
CA PRO A 36 -12.09 -15.60 -37.27
C PRO A 36 -12.95 -14.49 -37.87
N TYR A 37 -12.39 -13.29 -38.01
CA TYR A 37 -13.04 -12.16 -38.66
C TYR A 37 -12.04 -11.22 -39.31
N VAL A 38 -12.54 -10.44 -40.26
CA VAL A 38 -11.83 -9.31 -40.86
C VAL A 38 -12.74 -8.10 -40.73
N PHE A 39 -12.19 -7.00 -40.23
CA PHE A 39 -12.90 -5.74 -40.04
C PHE A 39 -12.11 -4.59 -40.64
N SER A 40 -12.80 -3.68 -41.33
CA SER A 40 -12.17 -2.46 -41.82
C SER A 40 -13.20 -1.34 -41.98
N TYR A 41 -12.78 -0.11 -41.70
CA TYR A 41 -13.56 1.07 -42.03
C TYR A 41 -12.67 2.24 -42.45
N GLN A 42 -13.28 3.19 -43.15
CA GLN A 42 -12.73 4.49 -43.46
C GLN A 42 -13.74 5.57 -43.08
N ALA A 43 -13.26 6.66 -42.51
CA ALA A 43 -14.08 7.78 -42.07
C ALA A 43 -13.43 9.12 -42.42
N GLY A 44 -14.29 10.13 -42.51
CA GLY A 44 -13.96 11.47 -42.99
C GLY A 44 -14.69 12.57 -42.25
N ARG A 45 -14.05 13.73 -42.05
CA ARG A 45 -14.72 14.94 -41.53
C ARG A 45 -15.57 15.68 -42.56
N ALA A 46 -15.37 15.41 -43.85
CA ALA A 46 -16.09 16.04 -44.96
C ALA A 46 -16.36 15.02 -46.07
N PRO A 47 -17.44 15.16 -46.86
CA PRO A 47 -17.71 14.29 -47.99
C PRO A 47 -16.50 14.22 -48.94
N GLY A 48 -16.08 13.01 -49.31
CA GLY A 48 -14.94 12.79 -50.21
C GLY A 48 -13.55 12.86 -49.56
N HIS A 49 -13.44 13.09 -48.26
CA HIS A 49 -12.16 13.12 -47.55
C HIS A 49 -12.04 11.97 -46.55
N VAL A 50 -11.00 11.15 -46.63
CA VAL A 50 -10.69 10.13 -45.62
C VAL A 50 -9.57 10.65 -44.72
N ASP A 51 -9.84 10.79 -43.43
CA ASP A 51 -8.86 11.26 -42.42
C ASP A 51 -8.64 10.24 -41.29
N ARG A 52 -9.44 9.17 -41.27
CA ARG A 52 -9.33 8.05 -40.32
C ARG A 52 -9.56 6.74 -41.06
N GLN A 53 -8.74 5.75 -40.77
CA GLN A 53 -8.87 4.39 -41.30
C GLN A 53 -8.48 3.39 -40.24
N HIS A 54 -9.07 2.21 -40.32
CA HIS A 54 -8.80 1.11 -39.42
C HIS A 54 -8.99 -0.22 -40.14
N THR A 55 -8.12 -1.16 -39.85
CA THR A 55 -8.15 -2.53 -40.35
C THR A 55 -7.75 -3.47 -39.23
N GLU A 56 -8.47 -4.56 -39.06
CA GLU A 56 -8.24 -5.55 -38.01
C GLU A 56 -8.59 -6.95 -38.52
N VAL A 57 -7.82 -7.94 -38.09
CA VAL A 57 -8.03 -9.34 -38.40
C VAL A 57 -7.81 -10.20 -37.15
N SER A 58 -8.66 -11.19 -36.99
CA SER A 58 -8.49 -12.31 -36.07
C SER A 58 -8.63 -13.61 -36.86
N ASP A 59 -7.72 -14.55 -36.61
CA ASP A 59 -7.77 -15.91 -37.16
C ASP A 59 -8.52 -16.89 -36.21
N GLY A 60 -9.12 -16.37 -35.13
CA GLY A 60 -9.76 -17.19 -34.11
C GLY A 60 -8.79 -17.84 -33.12
N SER A 61 -7.48 -17.54 -33.18
CA SER A 61 -6.49 -17.98 -32.19
C SER A 61 -6.57 -17.27 -30.84
N GLY A 62 -7.41 -16.23 -30.74
CA GLY A 62 -7.42 -15.29 -29.62
C GLY A 62 -6.45 -14.11 -29.80
N VAL A 63 -5.64 -14.11 -30.86
CA VAL A 63 -4.77 -12.98 -31.23
C VAL A 63 -5.45 -12.11 -32.29
N ILE A 64 -5.50 -10.80 -32.03
CA ILE A 64 -6.06 -9.80 -32.93
C ILE A 64 -4.92 -8.90 -33.43
N ARG A 65 -4.82 -8.71 -34.74
CA ARG A 65 -3.82 -7.84 -35.37
C ARG A 65 -4.51 -6.76 -36.15
N GLY A 66 -4.08 -5.53 -35.98
CA GLY A 66 -4.69 -4.43 -36.71
C GLY A 66 -3.80 -3.22 -36.81
N ALA A 67 -4.32 -2.24 -37.53
CA ALA A 67 -3.75 -0.93 -37.62
C ALA A 67 -4.88 0.11 -37.69
N PHE A 68 -4.67 1.25 -37.07
CA PHE A 68 -5.48 2.44 -37.32
C PHE A 68 -4.58 3.63 -37.63
N SER A 69 -5.11 4.56 -38.41
CA SER A 69 -4.42 5.83 -38.66
C SER A 69 -5.38 7.00 -38.66
N TYR A 70 -4.87 8.17 -38.27
CA TYR A 70 -5.61 9.42 -38.26
C TYR A 70 -4.72 10.62 -38.56
N VAL A 71 -5.31 11.71 -39.03
CA VAL A 71 -4.60 13.00 -39.18
C VAL A 71 -4.67 13.80 -37.87
N ASP A 72 -3.51 14.13 -37.29
CA ASP A 72 -3.41 14.89 -36.06
C ASP A 72 -3.61 16.42 -36.28
N PRO A 73 -3.72 17.24 -35.21
CA PRO A 73 -3.87 18.69 -35.33
C PRO A 73 -2.69 19.42 -36.01
N LYS A 74 -1.54 18.76 -36.15
CA LYS A 74 -0.37 19.26 -36.89
C LYS A 74 -0.39 18.81 -38.36
N ASN A 75 -1.52 18.25 -38.83
CA ASN A 75 -1.71 17.67 -40.16
C ASN A 75 -0.74 16.52 -40.49
N GLN A 76 -0.27 15.79 -39.47
CA GLN A 76 0.55 14.60 -39.65
C GLN A 76 -0.29 13.34 -39.53
N VAL A 77 -0.09 12.37 -40.42
CA VAL A 77 -0.74 11.06 -40.33
C VAL A 77 -0.07 10.26 -39.22
N ARG A 78 -0.82 9.91 -38.18
CA ARG A 78 -0.38 9.01 -37.11
C ARG A 78 -0.91 7.63 -37.41
N THR A 79 -0.03 6.63 -37.39
CA THR A 79 -0.41 5.22 -37.57
C THR A 79 0.01 4.43 -36.35
N VAL A 80 -0.88 3.57 -35.88
CA VAL A 80 -0.60 2.61 -34.82
C VAL A 80 -0.90 1.23 -35.38
N GLN A 81 0.12 0.39 -35.45
CA GLN A 81 -0.05 -1.04 -35.66
C GLN A 81 -0.11 -1.69 -34.29
N TYR A 82 -0.87 -2.77 -34.13
CA TYR A 82 -0.97 -3.43 -32.85
C TYR A 82 -1.20 -4.93 -32.97
N VAL A 83 -0.83 -5.61 -31.89
CA VAL A 83 -1.17 -7.01 -31.62
C VAL A 83 -1.86 -7.02 -30.25
N ALA A 84 -3.07 -7.56 -30.18
CA ALA A 84 -3.73 -7.86 -28.92
C ALA A 84 -3.70 -9.38 -28.73
N ASP A 85 -3.08 -9.83 -27.66
CA ASP A 85 -2.94 -11.24 -27.29
C ASP A 85 -3.28 -11.44 -25.81
N GLU A 86 -3.05 -12.66 -25.29
CA GLU A 86 -3.30 -13.01 -23.89
C GLU A 86 -2.51 -12.14 -22.88
N ASN A 87 -1.38 -11.56 -23.29
CA ASN A 87 -0.56 -10.67 -22.46
C ASN A 87 -0.97 -9.19 -22.57
N GLY A 88 -2.02 -8.89 -23.35
CA GLY A 88 -2.60 -7.56 -23.48
C GLY A 88 -2.39 -6.92 -24.85
N PHE A 89 -2.36 -5.59 -24.88
CA PHE A 89 -2.32 -4.79 -26.11
C PHE A 89 -0.92 -4.23 -26.35
N HIS A 90 -0.35 -4.53 -27.51
CA HIS A 90 1.02 -4.17 -27.89
C HIS A 90 1.04 -3.19 -29.08
N PRO A 91 0.98 -1.87 -28.84
CA PRO A 91 0.99 -0.87 -29.91
C PRO A 91 2.40 -0.54 -30.39
N GLN A 92 2.52 -0.41 -31.71
CA GLN A 92 3.69 0.09 -32.42
C GLN A 92 3.29 1.38 -33.13
N LEU A 93 3.75 2.50 -32.59
CA LEU A 93 3.53 3.82 -33.17
C LEU A 93 4.49 4.03 -34.33
N SER A 94 4.00 4.61 -35.44
CA SER A 94 4.86 4.97 -36.58
C SER A 94 5.75 6.19 -36.32
N HIS A 95 5.65 6.82 -35.15
CA HIS A 95 6.40 8.01 -34.78
C HIS A 95 6.89 7.93 -33.34
N GLN A 96 8.02 8.55 -33.07
CA GLN A 96 8.53 8.72 -31.71
C GLN A 96 7.67 9.74 -30.94
N LEU A 97 7.29 9.36 -29.72
CA LEU A 97 6.63 10.27 -28.79
C LEU A 97 7.68 11.18 -28.18
N GLU A 98 7.69 12.45 -28.59
CA GLU A 98 8.52 13.48 -27.96
C GLU A 98 7.74 14.17 -26.84
N ASP A 99 8.31 14.14 -25.64
CA ASP A 99 7.79 14.93 -24.53
C ASP A 99 7.80 16.43 -24.87
N SER A 100 6.76 17.14 -24.48
CA SER A 100 6.75 18.61 -24.57
C SER A 100 7.83 19.20 -23.65
N ALA A 101 8.27 20.44 -23.91
CA ALA A 101 9.26 21.12 -23.07
C ALA A 101 8.83 21.18 -21.59
N ALA A 102 7.53 21.37 -21.33
CA ALA A 102 6.96 21.36 -19.99
C ALA A 102 7.06 19.96 -19.33
N VAL A 103 6.79 18.89 -20.08
CA VAL A 103 6.92 17.52 -19.58
C VAL A 103 8.39 17.18 -19.32
N LYS A 104 9.31 17.56 -20.21
CA LYS A 104 10.75 17.38 -20.02
C LYS A 104 11.23 18.08 -18.73
N ALA A 105 10.88 19.35 -18.55
CA ALA A 105 11.22 20.11 -17.35
C ALA A 105 10.61 19.52 -16.06
N ALA A 106 9.37 19.02 -16.13
CA ALA A 106 8.71 18.37 -15.00
C ALA A 106 9.41 17.07 -14.59
N LYS A 107 9.81 16.23 -15.56
CA LYS A 107 10.59 15.01 -15.32
C LYS A 107 11.93 15.33 -14.66
N GLU A 108 12.64 16.33 -15.16
CA GLU A 108 13.93 16.77 -14.59
C GLU A 108 13.78 17.28 -13.16
N LYS A 109 12.80 18.15 -12.90
CA LYS A 109 12.50 18.64 -11.55
C LYS A 109 12.15 17.49 -10.60
N HIS A 110 11.34 16.54 -11.05
CA HIS A 110 10.99 15.38 -10.25
C HIS A 110 12.21 14.54 -9.90
N PHE A 111 13.06 14.25 -10.89
CA PHE A 111 14.30 13.51 -10.68
C PHE A 111 15.25 14.22 -9.70
N ALA A 112 15.45 15.53 -9.86
CA ALA A 112 16.25 16.32 -8.93
C ALA A 112 15.69 16.30 -7.50
N THR A 113 14.36 16.40 -7.37
CA THR A 113 13.69 16.35 -6.06
C THR A 113 13.83 14.98 -5.41
N TYR A 114 13.65 13.90 -6.19
CA TYR A 114 13.83 12.54 -5.72
C TYR A 114 15.25 12.31 -5.20
N ASN A 115 16.26 12.69 -5.97
CA ASN A 115 17.66 12.53 -5.59
C ASN A 115 18.01 13.34 -4.34
N ARG A 116 17.48 14.56 -4.20
CA ARG A 116 17.65 15.37 -2.98
C ARG A 116 17.07 14.66 -1.76
N ILE A 117 15.83 14.17 -1.85
CA ILE A 117 15.18 13.47 -0.74
C ILE A 117 15.93 12.19 -0.39
N ALA A 118 16.38 11.43 -1.40
CA ALA A 118 17.17 10.23 -1.19
C ALA A 118 18.49 10.53 -0.47
N GLN A 119 19.17 11.62 -0.82
CA GLN A 119 20.38 12.08 -0.12
C GLN A 119 20.10 12.53 1.31
N GLU A 120 19.02 13.30 1.52
CA GLU A 120 18.58 13.71 2.86
C GLU A 120 18.33 12.49 3.75
N HIS A 121 17.68 11.46 3.21
CA HIS A 121 17.41 10.22 3.93
C HIS A 121 18.67 9.37 4.15
N ALA A 122 19.60 9.33 3.18
CA ALA A 122 20.87 8.62 3.32
C ALA A 122 21.83 9.29 4.33
N SER A 123 21.78 10.63 4.42
CA SER A 123 22.58 11.41 5.36
C SER A 123 22.01 11.39 6.79
N HIS A 124 20.81 10.82 6.99
CA HIS A 124 20.23 10.65 8.31
C HIS A 124 20.96 9.52 9.06
N ILE A 125 21.91 9.90 9.91
CA ILE A 125 22.54 9.00 10.86
C ILE A 125 21.46 8.57 11.89
N PRO A 126 21.20 7.27 12.09
CA PRO A 126 20.26 6.83 13.11
C PRO A 126 20.73 7.32 14.48
N GLY A 127 19.97 8.22 15.09
CA GLY A 127 20.27 8.83 16.40
C GLY A 127 20.68 10.32 16.37
N GLN A 128 20.88 10.92 15.20
CA GLN A 128 21.05 12.38 15.07
C GLN A 128 19.94 12.95 14.17
N ALA A 129 18.83 13.33 14.80
CA ALA A 129 17.77 14.06 14.12
C ALA A 129 18.31 15.43 13.66
N SER A 130 18.49 15.62 12.36
CA SER A 130 18.74 16.94 11.80
C SER A 130 17.48 17.81 12.00
N VAL A 131 17.48 18.62 13.07
CA VAL A 131 16.37 19.50 13.51
C VAL A 131 15.95 20.55 12.46
N ALA A 132 16.69 20.67 11.36
CA ALA A 132 16.46 21.66 10.31
C ALA A 132 15.45 21.21 9.21
N ALA A 133 15.25 19.91 8.98
CA ALA A 133 14.52 19.42 7.79
C ALA A 133 13.37 18.44 8.06
N ALA A 134 13.21 17.95 9.30
CA ALA A 134 11.97 17.25 9.65
C ALA A 134 10.80 18.25 9.64
N PRO A 135 9.57 17.85 9.24
CA PRO A 135 8.41 18.65 9.56
C PRO A 135 8.47 18.89 11.06
N ARG A 136 8.62 20.17 11.47
CA ARG A 136 8.59 20.53 12.88
C ARG A 136 7.31 19.93 13.42
N GLY A 137 7.45 18.91 14.28
CA GLY A 137 6.28 18.26 14.86
C GLY A 137 5.37 19.35 15.38
N SER A 138 4.07 19.26 15.10
CA SER A 138 3.13 20.24 15.65
C SER A 138 3.33 20.29 17.16
N ALA A 139 3.00 21.42 17.80
CA ALA A 139 3.17 21.55 19.25
C ALA A 139 2.50 20.39 20.02
N ALA A 140 1.38 19.87 19.49
CA ALA A 140 0.71 18.69 20.00
C ALA A 140 1.55 17.41 19.89
N VAL A 141 2.23 17.18 18.76
CA VAL A 141 3.13 16.02 18.56
C VAL A 141 4.33 16.13 19.51
N ILE A 142 4.96 17.31 19.60
CA ILE A 142 6.09 17.52 20.53
C ILE A 142 5.66 17.25 21.97
N HIS A 143 4.51 17.78 22.38
CA HIS A 143 3.96 17.54 23.71
C HIS A 143 3.63 16.07 23.96
N ALA A 144 3.04 15.38 22.98
CA ALA A 144 2.73 13.95 23.07
C ALA A 144 4.02 13.11 23.21
N THR A 145 5.05 13.42 22.44
CA THR A 145 6.38 12.80 22.55
C THR A 145 6.96 13.01 23.95
N GLN A 146 6.96 14.24 24.46
CA GLN A 146 7.48 14.52 25.80
C GLN A 146 6.71 13.76 26.89
N LYS A 147 5.38 13.76 26.81
CA LYS A 147 4.52 13.00 27.73
C LYS A 147 4.86 11.52 27.71
N HIS A 148 5.10 10.95 26.52
CA HIS A 148 5.44 9.54 26.38
C HIS A 148 6.82 9.23 26.97
N LEU A 149 7.83 10.06 26.69
CA LEU A 149 9.17 9.91 27.26
C LEU A 149 9.15 9.95 28.79
N ASN A 150 8.46 10.93 29.37
CA ASN A 150 8.31 11.04 30.84
C ASN A 150 7.60 9.81 31.43
N ALA A 151 6.59 9.27 30.73
CA ALA A 151 5.89 8.06 31.18
C ALA A 151 6.81 6.82 31.14
N PHE A 152 7.66 6.71 30.10
CA PHE A 152 8.63 5.63 29.97
C PHE A 152 9.66 5.67 31.11
N GLU A 153 10.24 6.84 31.39
CA GLU A 153 11.18 7.02 32.50
C GLU A 153 10.55 6.64 33.85
N ARG A 154 9.31 7.05 34.08
CA ARG A 154 8.58 6.70 35.30
C ARG A 154 8.39 5.19 35.45
N ILE A 155 7.93 4.50 34.40
CA ILE A 155 7.72 3.05 34.43
C ILE A 155 9.06 2.31 34.64
N ALA A 156 10.13 2.78 33.98
CA ALA A 156 11.47 2.21 34.17
C ALA A 156 11.94 2.34 35.64
N ALA A 157 11.73 3.50 36.26
CA ALA A 157 12.06 3.73 37.66
C ALA A 157 11.21 2.84 38.61
N GLU A 158 9.90 2.73 38.36
CA GLU A 158 9.00 1.86 39.12
C GLU A 158 9.45 0.39 39.05
N HIS A 159 9.74 -0.11 37.84
CA HIS A 159 10.23 -1.49 37.67
C HIS A 159 11.58 -1.73 38.33
N ALA A 160 12.50 -0.75 38.30
CA ALA A 160 13.77 -0.84 39.00
C ALA A 160 13.57 -0.96 40.53
N ALA A 161 12.65 -0.16 41.09
CA ALA A 161 12.30 -0.22 42.51
C ALA A 161 11.67 -1.57 42.89
N ILE A 162 10.73 -2.09 42.10
CA ILE A 162 10.12 -3.40 42.32
C ILE A 162 11.18 -4.51 42.25
N GLY A 163 12.08 -4.45 41.26
CA GLY A 163 13.18 -5.40 41.14
C GLY A 163 14.11 -5.39 42.37
N ALA A 164 14.43 -4.21 42.90
CA ALA A 164 15.22 -4.07 44.11
C ALA A 164 14.50 -4.64 45.35
N GLN A 165 13.20 -4.39 45.49
CA GLN A 165 12.37 -4.94 46.57
C GLN A 165 12.31 -6.47 46.52
N GLN A 166 12.05 -7.05 45.35
CA GLN A 166 12.03 -8.50 45.17
C GLN A 166 13.39 -9.14 45.47
N LYS A 167 14.49 -8.50 45.05
CA LYS A 167 15.85 -8.95 45.39
C LYS A 167 16.08 -8.95 46.90
N ALA A 168 15.66 -7.89 47.60
CA ALA A 168 15.79 -7.80 49.06
C ALA A 168 14.95 -8.86 49.78
N GLN A 169 13.71 -9.09 49.34
CA GLN A 169 12.85 -10.16 49.87
C GLN A 169 13.47 -11.55 49.68
N ARG A 170 14.01 -11.83 48.49
CA ARG A 170 14.70 -13.11 48.21
C ARG A 170 15.91 -13.31 49.11
N LEU A 171 16.71 -12.27 49.35
CA LEU A 171 17.85 -12.34 50.26
C LEU A 171 17.43 -12.55 51.72
N ALA A 172 16.35 -11.89 52.17
CA ALA A 172 15.82 -12.09 53.51
C ALA A 172 15.31 -13.53 53.72
N LEU A 173 14.61 -14.09 52.74
CA LEU A 173 14.15 -15.49 52.79
C LEU A 173 15.32 -16.48 52.74
N ALA A 174 16.35 -16.22 51.94
CA ALA A 174 17.58 -17.02 51.92
C ALA A 174 18.29 -17.01 53.28
N ALA A 175 18.36 -15.86 53.94
CA ALA A 175 18.94 -15.76 55.29
C ALA A 175 18.13 -16.52 56.35
N GLN A 176 16.79 -16.52 56.24
CA GLN A 176 15.92 -17.29 57.14
C GLN A 176 16.01 -18.80 56.92
N SER A 177 16.10 -19.25 55.66
CA SER A 177 16.19 -20.68 55.32
C SER A 177 17.51 -21.33 55.74
N GLN A 178 18.64 -20.61 55.68
CA GLN A 178 19.93 -21.10 56.20
C GLN A 178 19.90 -21.38 57.72
N TYR A 179 19.00 -20.76 58.48
CA TYR A 179 18.85 -21.01 59.91
C TYR A 179 17.99 -22.25 60.20
N SER A 180 17.01 -22.57 59.33
CA SER A 180 16.10 -23.71 59.50
C SER A 180 16.69 -25.08 59.12
N GLU A 181 17.77 -25.13 58.33
CA GLU A 181 18.41 -26.39 57.92
C GLU A 181 19.33 -26.99 59.01
N ILE A 182 19.67 -26.22 60.05
CA ILE A 182 20.57 -26.66 61.14
C ILE A 182 19.80 -27.35 62.29
N ASP A 183 18.47 -27.20 62.37
CA ASP A 183 17.66 -27.66 63.52
C ASP A 183 16.86 -28.95 63.28
N ASN A 184 16.92 -29.55 62.09
CA ASN A 184 16.24 -30.83 61.80
C ASN A 184 17.21 -32.03 61.80
N GLY A 185 18.27 -31.94 62.59
CA GLY A 185 19.26 -33.00 62.82
C GLY A 185 19.00 -33.85 64.07
N GLN A 186 17.75 -34.09 64.46
CA GLN A 186 17.43 -35.05 65.54
C GLN A 186 16.74 -36.31 65.01
N TYR A 187 17.59 -37.33 64.84
CA TYR A 187 17.26 -38.74 64.81
C TYR A 187 16.58 -39.14 66.13
N HIS A 188 15.37 -39.67 66.06
CA HIS A 188 14.73 -40.38 67.17
C HIS A 188 14.63 -41.87 66.80
N PRO A 189 14.99 -42.78 67.72
CA PRO A 189 15.25 -44.20 67.47
C PRO A 189 14.01 -45.02 67.04
#